data_AF-A0A2N2CC88-F1
#
_entry.id   AF-A0A2N2CC88-F1
#
_cell.length_a   1.000
_cell.length_b   1.000
_cell.length_c   1.000
_cell.angle_alpha   90.00
_cell.angle_beta   90.00
_cell.angle_gamma   90.00
#
_symmetry.space_group_name_H-M   'P 1'
#
loop_
_entity.id
_entity.type
_entity.pdbx_description
1 polymer ?
#
loop_
_entity_poly.entity_id
_entity_poly.type
_entity_poly.pdbx_seq_one_letter_code
_entity_poly.pdbx_strand_id
1 'polypeptide(L)'
;MPDFRVDIDAFTEAMNDYKKAMDEMVRIKENLTEKVDILNNESWRSAAGEKFFALFQNDWADSVDKYNLVIEFMIELLKEAQDRYIEVLEDGEKLIY
;
A
#
# COMPACT_ATOMS: atom_id res chain seq x y z
N MET A 1 20.92 -2.42 -30.92
CA MET A 1 20.15 -2.85 -29.74
C MET A 1 19.16 -1.75 -29.30
N PRO A 2 18.05 -1.49 -30.02
CA PRO A 2 17.06 -0.51 -29.57
C PRO A 2 15.95 -1.11 -28.67
N ASP A 3 15.75 -2.44 -28.71
CA ASP A 3 14.56 -3.12 -28.15
C ASP A 3 14.60 -3.45 -26.66
N PHE A 4 15.70 -3.18 -25.95
CA PHE A 4 15.87 -3.58 -24.53
C PHE A 4 16.12 -2.39 -23.60
N ARG A 5 15.71 -1.17 -23.97
CA ARG A 5 15.76 -0.03 -23.03
C ARG A 5 14.62 -0.17 -22.03
N VAL A 6 14.95 -0.72 -20.87
CA VAL A 6 14.05 -0.76 -19.73
C VAL A 6 13.90 0.66 -19.19
N ASP A 7 12.65 1.09 -19.04
CA ASP A 7 12.33 2.38 -18.47
C ASP A 7 12.45 2.30 -16.93
N ILE A 8 13.64 2.63 -16.43
CA ILE A 8 13.95 2.66 -14.99
C ILE A 8 13.08 3.69 -14.25
N ASP A 9 12.67 4.77 -14.92
CA ASP A 9 11.84 5.81 -14.31
C ASP A 9 10.42 5.30 -14.06
N ALA A 10 9.88 4.47 -14.97
CA ALA A 10 8.58 3.83 -14.79
C ALA A 10 8.51 2.93 -13.54
N PHE A 11 9.60 2.28 -13.13
CA PHE A 11 9.66 1.53 -11.86
C PHE A 11 9.53 2.47 -10.66
N THR A 12 10.25 3.59 -10.68
CA THR A 12 10.19 4.61 -9.62
C THR A 12 8.80 5.21 -9.51
N GLU A 13 8.16 5.53 -10.63
CA GLU A 13 6.80 6.05 -10.67
C GLU A 13 5.80 5.05 -10.09
N ALA A 14 5.84 3.80 -10.53
CA ALA A 14 4.95 2.75 -10.02
C ALA A 14 5.10 2.52 -8.51
N MET A 15 6.34 2.47 -8.01
CA MET A 15 6.59 2.36 -6.57
C MET A 15 6.03 3.55 -5.79
N ASN A 16 6.15 4.77 -6.32
CA ASN A 16 5.62 5.97 -5.68
C ASN A 16 4.09 5.97 -5.64
N ASP A 17 3.44 5.51 -6.71
CA ASP A 17 1.99 5.42 -6.77
C ASP A 17 1.44 4.37 -5.81
N TYR A 18 2.13 3.23 -5.66
CA TYR A 18 1.78 2.26 -4.62
C TYR A 18 1.90 2.82 -3.21
N LYS A 19 2.97 3.57 -2.90
CA LYS A 19 3.13 4.23 -1.60
C LYS A 19 2.01 5.23 -1.32
N LYS A 20 1.65 6.08 -2.29
CA LYS A 20 0.53 7.02 -2.15
C LYS A 20 -0.78 6.29 -1.86
N ALA A 21 -1.06 5.21 -2.59
CA ALA A 21 -2.28 4.43 -2.40
C ALA A 21 -2.33 3.79 -0.99
N MET A 22 -1.21 3.28 -0.49
CA MET A 22 -1.11 2.78 0.89
C MET A 22 -1.37 3.88 1.91
N ASP A 23 -0.75 5.06 1.76
CA ASP A 23 -0.95 6.19 2.67
C ASP A 23 -2.43 6.61 2.71
N GLU A 24 -3.09 6.64 1.56
CA GLU A 24 -4.53 6.91 1.48
C GLU A 24 -5.37 5.84 2.18
N MET A 25 -5.05 4.56 1.99
CA MET A 25 -5.76 3.45 2.66
C MET A 25 -5.59 3.50 4.18
N VAL A 26 -4.37 3.76 4.67
CA VAL A 26 -4.10 3.93 6.11
C VAL A 26 -4.92 5.09 6.67
N ARG A 27 -4.91 6.24 5.99
CA ARG A 27 -5.64 7.42 6.43
C ARG A 27 -7.16 7.18 6.47
N ILE A 28 -7.71 6.51 5.46
CA ILE A 28 -9.14 6.14 5.43
C ILE A 28 -9.45 5.19 6.59
N LYS A 29 -8.58 4.20 6.83
CA LYS A 29 -8.75 3.24 7.93
C LYS A 29 -8.79 3.92 9.29
N GLU A 30 -7.83 4.78 9.57
CA GLU A 30 -7.75 5.53 10.83
C GLU A 30 -9.00 6.41 11.03
N ASN A 31 -9.38 7.16 9.99
CA ASN A 31 -10.52 8.07 10.05
C ASN A 31 -11.86 7.32 10.31
N LEU A 32 -12.07 6.20 9.62
CA LEU A 32 -13.27 5.39 9.82
C LEU A 32 -13.29 4.73 11.20
N THR A 33 -12.14 4.24 11.68
CA THR A 33 -12.02 3.63 13.01
C THR A 33 -12.36 4.65 14.09
N GLU A 34 -11.80 5.86 14.00
CA GLU A 34 -12.10 6.97 14.91
C GLU A 34 -13.60 7.31 14.90
N LYS A 35 -14.22 7.41 13.72
CA LYS A 35 -15.66 7.71 13.60
C LYS A 35 -16.53 6.62 14.22
N VAL A 36 -16.17 5.36 14.02
CA VAL A 36 -16.84 4.21 14.64
C VAL A 36 -16.73 4.27 16.16
N ASP A 37 -15.55 4.57 16.68
CA ASP A 37 -15.30 4.67 18.12
C ASP A 37 -16.08 5.81 18.77
N ILE A 38 -16.13 6.99 18.13
CA ILE A 38 -16.94 8.13 18.58
C ILE A 38 -18.43 7.76 18.56
N LEU A 39 -18.88 7.08 17.51
CA LEU A 39 -20.28 6.68 17.39
C LEU A 39 -20.67 5.71 18.51
N ASN A 40 -19.83 4.71 18.79
CA ASN A 40 -20.07 3.70 19.81
C ASN A 40 -20.01 4.28 21.24
N ASN A 41 -18.95 5.06 21.54
CA ASN A 41 -18.64 5.43 22.90
C ASN A 41 -19.27 6.75 23.35
N GLU A 42 -19.55 7.66 22.42
CA GLU A 42 -19.97 9.03 22.74
C GLU A 42 -21.35 9.36 22.20
N SER A 43 -21.62 9.05 20.93
CA SER A 43 -22.80 9.58 20.23
C SER A 43 -24.03 8.67 20.28
N TRP A 44 -23.87 7.35 20.36
CA TRP A 44 -24.98 6.38 20.31
C TRP A 44 -25.01 5.43 21.52
N ARG A 45 -25.20 6.01 22.71
CA ARG A 45 -25.23 5.28 23.99
C ARG A 45 -26.61 4.72 24.35
N SER A 46 -27.28 4.05 23.42
CA SER A 46 -28.57 3.41 23.68
C SER A 46 -28.48 1.89 23.61
N ALA A 47 -29.45 1.19 24.21
CA ALA A 47 -29.52 -0.27 24.15
C ALA A 47 -29.55 -0.82 22.71
N ALA A 48 -30.04 -0.03 21.74
CA ALA A 48 -29.97 -0.37 20.32
C ALA A 48 -28.55 -0.24 19.77
N GLY A 49 -27.81 0.81 20.16
CA GLY A 49 -26.41 1.00 19.80
C GLY A 49 -25.52 -0.11 20.36
N GLU A 50 -25.69 -0.45 21.64
CA GLU A 50 -24.97 -1.58 22.26
C GLU A 50 -25.19 -2.90 21.51
N LYS A 51 -26.44 -3.20 21.13
CA LYS A 51 -26.75 -4.41 20.33
C LYS A 51 -26.17 -4.36 18.92
N PHE A 52 -26.15 -3.19 18.29
CA PHE A 52 -25.56 -3.01 16.97
C PHE A 52 -24.04 -3.27 17.04
N PHE A 53 -23.33 -2.60 17.96
CA PHE A 53 -21.88 -2.72 18.07
C PHE A 53 -21.42 -4.07 18.62
N ALA A 54 -22.26 -4.79 19.38
CA ALA A 54 -22.00 -6.18 19.75
C ALA A 54 -21.95 -7.14 18.53
N LEU A 55 -22.59 -6.76 17.41
CA LEU A 55 -22.60 -7.52 16.16
C LEU A 55 -21.70 -6.92 15.09
N PHE A 56 -21.24 -5.69 15.28
CA PHE A 56 -20.42 -4.98 14.33
C PHE A 56 -19.01 -5.58 14.29
N GLN A 57 -18.55 -5.95 13.10
CA GLN A 57 -17.22 -6.48 12.88
C GLN A 57 -16.32 -5.38 12.30
N ASN A 58 -15.15 -5.20 12.91
CA ASN A 58 -14.09 -4.29 12.44
C ASN A 58 -13.03 -5.03 11.60
N ASP A 59 -13.40 -6.15 11.00
CA ASP A 59 -12.53 -6.99 10.16
C ASP A 59 -12.04 -6.27 8.89
N TRP A 60 -12.76 -5.25 8.45
CA TRP A 60 -12.36 -4.36 7.36
C TRP A 60 -11.04 -3.63 7.67
N ALA A 61 -10.80 -3.24 8.92
CA ALA A 61 -9.56 -2.55 9.31
C ALA A 61 -8.36 -3.49 9.21
N ASP A 62 -8.49 -4.71 9.74
CA ASP A 62 -7.48 -5.76 9.62
C ASP A 62 -7.24 -6.16 8.16
N SER A 63 -8.29 -6.10 7.32
CA SER A 63 -8.19 -6.39 5.89
C SER A 63 -7.36 -5.34 5.16
N VAL A 64 -7.51 -4.06 5.50
CA VAL A 64 -6.68 -2.98 4.96
C VAL A 64 -5.20 -3.21 5.29
N ASP A 65 -4.89 -3.64 6.51
CA ASP A 65 -3.50 -3.93 6.90
C ASP A 65 -2.89 -5.09 6.10
N LYS A 66 -3.69 -6.12 5.80
CA LYS A 66 -3.25 -7.21 4.91
C LYS A 66 -3.00 -6.73 3.48
N TYR A 67 -3.85 -5.86 2.94
CA TYR A 67 -3.64 -5.31 1.59
C TYR A 67 -2.39 -4.45 1.53
N ASN A 68 -2.14 -3.61 2.55
CA ASN A 68 -0.91 -2.83 2.63
C ASN A 68 0.34 -3.73 2.62
N LEU A 69 0.33 -4.84 3.36
CA LEU A 69 1.45 -5.78 3.37
C LEU A 69 1.72 -6.42 2.00
N VAL A 70 0.68 -6.72 1.22
CA VAL A 70 0.84 -7.21 -0.16
C VAL A 70 1.45 -6.14 -1.05
N ILE A 71 1.01 -4.89 -0.91
CA ILE A 71 1.52 -3.78 -1.72
C ILE A 71 2.98 -3.45 -1.36
N GLU A 72 3.35 -3.49 -0.08
CA GLU A 72 4.74 -3.38 0.37
C GLU A 72 5.62 -4.43 -0.30
N PHE A 73 5.19 -5.69 -0.28
CA PHE A 73 5.91 -6.76 -0.95
C PHE A 73 6.03 -6.54 -2.47
N MET A 74 5.00 -6.00 -3.12
CA MET A 74 5.09 -5.64 -4.54
C MET A 74 6.10 -4.51 -4.81
N ILE A 75 6.19 -3.51 -3.93
CA ILE A 75 7.19 -2.44 -4.02
C ILE A 75 8.60 -3.03 -3.90
N GLU A 76 8.81 -3.98 -2.98
CA GLU A 76 10.10 -4.67 -2.84
C GLU A 76 10.49 -5.42 -4.12
N LEU A 77 9.55 -6.15 -4.74
CA LEU A 77 9.79 -6.85 -5.99
C LEU A 77 10.12 -5.89 -7.14
N LEU A 78 9.42 -4.75 -7.22
CA LEU A 78 9.72 -3.72 -8.23
C LEU A 78 11.09 -3.10 -8.03
N LYS A 79 11.48 -2.85 -6.78
CA LYS A 79 12.81 -2.34 -6.45
C LYS A 79 13.89 -3.33 -6.84
N GLU A 80 13.72 -4.61 -6.49
CA GLU A 80 14.68 -5.65 -6.85
C GLU A 80 14.81 -5.77 -8.38
N ALA A 81 13.69 -5.72 -9.11
CA ALA A 81 13.71 -5.73 -10.56
C ALA A 81 14.44 -4.50 -11.15
N GLN A 82 14.19 -3.30 -10.60
CA GLN A 82 14.86 -2.07 -11.00
C GLN A 82 16.38 -2.17 -10.80
N ASP A 83 16.81 -2.60 -9.61
CA ASP A 83 18.23 -2.73 -9.24
C ASP A 83 18.95 -3.70 -10.19
N ARG A 84 18.33 -4.86 -10.51
CA ARG A 84 18.88 -5.83 -11.47
C ARG A 84 19.02 -5.27 -12.88
N TYR A 85 18.06 -4.46 -13.34
CA TYR A 85 18.16 -3.84 -14.67
C TYR A 85 19.27 -2.79 -14.72
N ILE A 86 19.45 -2.01 -13.66
CA ILE A 86 20.55 -1.05 -13.55
C ILE A 86 21.90 -1.78 -13.61
N GLU A 87 22.08 -2.88 -12.87
CA GLU A 87 23.31 -3.69 -12.89
C GLU A 87 23.65 -4.19 -14.30
N VAL A 88 22.65 -4.72 -15.03
CA VAL A 88 22.84 -5.20 -16.42
C VAL A 88 23.23 -4.06 -17.36
N LEU A 89 22.64 -2.87 -17.20
CA LEU A 89 22.99 -1.71 -18.02
C LEU A 89 24.42 -1.23 -17.75
N GLU A 90 24.82 -1.14 -16.49
CA GLU A 90 26.18 -0.75 -16.09
C GLU A 90 27.23 -1.75 -16.61
N ASP A 91 26.97 -3.05 -16.51
CA ASP A 91 27.87 -4.09 -17.03
C ASP A 91 27.96 -4.07 -18.56
N GLY A 92 26.83 -3.78 -19.23
CA GLY A 92 26.81 -3.54 -20.68
C GLY A 92 27.69 -2.37 -21.10
N GLU A 93 27.67 -1.26 -20.35
CA GLU A 93 28.52 -0.09 -20.63
C GLU A 93 30.01 -0.39 -20.44
N LYS A 94 30.37 -1.18 -19.43
CA LYS A 94 31.77 -1.60 -19.17
C LYS A 94 32.35 -2.49 -20.26
N LEU A 95 31.51 -3.20 -21.03
CA LEU A 95 31.95 -4.07 -22.14
C LEU A 95 32.13 -3.34 -23.47
N ILE A 96 31.64 -2.10 -23.57
CA ILE A 96 31.76 -1.25 -24.78
C ILE A 96 33.07 -0.44 -24.76
N TYR A 97 33.75 -0.35 -23.62
CA TYR A 97 35.07 0.27 -23.42
C TYR A 97 36.16 -0.76 -23.08
#